data_AF-A0A914L6F6-F1
#
_entry.id   AF-A0A914L6F6-F1
#
_cell.length_a   1.000
_cell.length_b   1.000
_cell.length_c   1.000
_cell.angle_alpha   90.00
_cell.angle_beta   90.00
_cell.angle_gamma   90.00
#
_symmetry.space_group_name_H-M   'P 1'
#
loop_
_entity.id
_entity.type
_entity.pdbx_description
1 polymer ?
#
loop_
_entity_poly.entity_id
_entity_poly.type
_entity_poly.pdbx_seq_one_letter_code
_entity_poly.pdbx_strand_id
1 'polypeptide(L)'
;MESRKKTNRGRRGSKRNNEFRGEKPKDTYIELIGEAIEKHDSKRATLAEIYEYLKQKDEFFRGKYIGWKNSIRHNLSSIFGYFKKLPKNSHGKIGKGHLWTCSPKFKSFIEEKHKNLISSSKQKTTKIKSESFNKQIELNKELQDQQQNTNLIDNNNSVDDKVF
;
A
#
# COMPACT_ATOMS: atom_id res chain seq x y z
N MET A 1 -37.86 26.34 32.43
CA MET A 1 -37.07 26.11 31.21
C MET A 1 -35.80 25.38 31.64
N GLU A 2 -35.80 24.04 31.60
CA GLU A 2 -34.69 23.22 32.12
C GLU A 2 -33.74 22.86 30.97
N SER A 3 -32.51 23.38 31.03
CA SER A 3 -31.50 23.27 29.98
C SER A 3 -30.88 21.87 29.92
N ARG A 4 -31.05 21.17 28.78
CA ARG A 4 -30.45 19.85 28.53
C ARG A 4 -28.92 19.96 28.42
N LYS A 5 -28.20 19.37 29.39
CA LYS A 5 -26.75 19.13 29.32
C LYS A 5 -26.44 18.14 28.17
N LYS A 6 -25.81 18.63 27.10
CA LYS A 6 -25.25 17.78 26.03
C LYS A 6 -24.04 17.03 26.58
N THR A 7 -24.16 15.72 26.76
CA THR A 7 -23.01 14.87 27.09
C THR A 7 -22.14 14.69 25.84
N ASN A 8 -20.91 15.21 25.94
CA ASN A 8 -19.89 15.12 24.90
C ASN A 8 -19.36 13.68 24.86
N ARG A 9 -20.00 12.80 24.07
CA ARG A 9 -19.48 11.45 23.81
C ARG A 9 -18.29 11.56 22.86
N GLY A 10 -17.12 11.77 23.44
CA GLY A 10 -15.85 11.74 22.73
C GLY A 10 -15.72 10.48 21.88
N ARG A 11 -15.29 10.67 20.63
CA ARG A 11 -14.84 9.63 19.70
C ARG A 11 -13.69 8.84 20.35
N ARG A 12 -14.02 7.79 21.12
CA ARG A 12 -13.01 6.83 21.61
C ARG A 12 -12.53 6.01 20.42
N GLY A 13 -11.33 6.33 19.97
CA GLY A 13 -10.66 5.71 18.84
C GLY A 13 -10.57 4.19 18.94
N SER A 14 -10.66 3.58 17.76
CA SER A 14 -10.55 2.17 17.41
C SER A 14 -9.15 1.55 17.70
N LYS A 15 -8.56 1.79 18.88
CA LYS A 15 -7.25 1.21 19.24
C LYS A 15 -7.34 -0.15 19.94
N ARG A 16 -8.39 -0.39 20.75
CA ARG A 16 -8.50 -1.59 21.60
C ARG A 16 -8.78 -2.91 20.87
N ASN A 17 -9.12 -2.88 19.58
CA ASN A 17 -9.44 -4.09 18.81
C ASN A 17 -8.30 -4.59 17.92
N ASN A 18 -7.18 -3.88 17.83
CA ASN A 18 -6.10 -4.22 16.89
C ASN A 18 -5.13 -5.27 17.46
N GLU A 19 -4.96 -5.32 18.78
CA GLU A 19 -4.03 -6.23 19.46
C GLU A 19 -4.40 -7.71 19.24
N PHE A 20 -5.68 -8.01 19.11
CA PHE A 20 -6.15 -9.38 18.81
C PHE A 20 -6.22 -9.70 17.31
N ARG A 21 -6.10 -8.68 16.44
CA ARG A 21 -6.32 -8.82 15.00
C ARG A 21 -5.02 -8.96 14.22
N GLY A 22 -3.86 -8.66 14.80
CA GLY A 22 -2.59 -8.64 14.08
C GLY A 22 -2.52 -7.50 13.06
N GLU A 23 -1.36 -7.34 12.42
CA GLU A 23 -1.19 -6.35 11.36
C GLU A 23 -1.97 -6.77 10.10
N LYS A 24 -2.81 -5.86 9.59
CA LYS A 24 -3.59 -6.14 8.39
C LYS A 24 -2.67 -6.13 7.17
N PRO A 25 -2.84 -7.08 6.23
CA PRO A 25 -2.14 -7.03 4.95
C PRO A 25 -2.36 -5.70 4.23
N LYS A 26 -1.34 -5.26 3.48
CA LYS A 26 -1.43 -4.07 2.61
C LYS A 26 -2.38 -4.29 1.44
N ASP A 27 -2.52 -5.54 1.01
CA ASP A 27 -3.37 -5.95 -0.11
C ASP A 27 -4.85 -5.98 0.28
N THR A 28 -5.72 -5.64 -0.67
CA THR A 28 -7.17 -5.75 -0.46
C THR A 28 -7.61 -7.21 -0.51
N TYR A 29 -8.74 -7.54 0.14
CA TYR A 29 -9.29 -8.90 0.06
C TYR A 29 -9.53 -9.36 -1.39
N ILE A 30 -9.89 -8.44 -2.29
CA ILE A 30 -10.10 -8.73 -3.71
C ILE A 30 -8.78 -9.18 -4.36
N GLU A 31 -7.68 -8.48 -4.10
CA GLU A 31 -6.35 -8.85 -4.59
C GLU A 31 -5.89 -10.18 -4.03
N LEU A 32 -6.04 -10.37 -2.72
CA LEU A 32 -5.65 -11.59 -2.03
C LEU A 32 -6.39 -12.83 -2.57
N ILE A 33 -7.70 -12.72 -2.77
CA ILE A 33 -8.51 -13.81 -3.34
C ILE A 33 -8.10 -14.07 -4.79
N GLY A 34 -7.91 -13.02 -5.59
CA GLY A 34 -7.57 -13.18 -6.99
C GLY A 34 -6.17 -13.78 -7.21
N GLU A 35 -5.20 -13.42 -6.38
CA GLU A 35 -3.89 -14.05 -6.38
C GLU A 35 -3.97 -15.53 -6.00
N ALA A 36 -4.78 -15.88 -5.00
CA ALA A 36 -4.99 -17.28 -4.60
C ALA A 36 -5.53 -18.12 -5.76
N ILE A 37 -6.49 -17.58 -6.52
CA ILE A 37 -7.09 -18.26 -7.68
C ILE A 37 -6.10 -18.32 -8.85
N GLU A 38 -5.35 -17.26 -9.11
CA GLU A 38 -4.38 -17.20 -10.22
C GLU A 38 -3.14 -18.07 -9.98
N LYS A 39 -2.72 -18.27 -8.74
CA LYS A 39 -1.61 -19.19 -8.41
C LYS A 39 -2.00 -20.67 -8.49
N HIS A 40 -3.28 -20.99 -8.50
CA HIS A 40 -3.74 -22.36 -8.68
C HIS A 40 -3.60 -22.79 -10.15
N ASP A 41 -3.06 -23.98 -10.42
CA ASP A 41 -2.77 -24.45 -11.79
C ASP A 41 -4.01 -24.43 -12.70
N SER A 42 -5.17 -24.79 -12.15
CA SER A 42 -6.44 -24.82 -12.88
C SER A 42 -7.14 -23.46 -13.01
N LYS A 43 -6.56 -22.37 -12.47
CA LYS A 43 -7.16 -21.03 -12.39
C LYS A 43 -8.53 -21.00 -11.73
N ARG A 44 -8.76 -21.97 -10.84
CA ARG A 44 -10.01 -22.22 -10.13
C ARG A 44 -9.68 -22.70 -8.73
N ALA A 45 -10.33 -22.14 -7.73
CA ALA A 45 -10.13 -22.54 -6.33
C ALA A 45 -11.47 -22.64 -5.58
N THR A 46 -11.52 -23.54 -4.61
CA THR A 46 -12.60 -23.65 -3.63
C THR A 46 -12.41 -22.63 -2.51
N LEU A 47 -13.47 -22.38 -1.74
CA LEU A 47 -13.38 -21.51 -0.55
C LEU A 47 -12.34 -22.01 0.47
N ALA A 48 -12.20 -23.32 0.61
CA ALA A 48 -11.24 -23.93 1.52
C ALA A 48 -9.79 -23.68 1.07
N GLU A 49 -9.50 -23.87 -0.22
CA GLU A 49 -8.18 -23.61 -0.80
C GLU A 49 -7.81 -22.12 -0.69
N ILE A 50 -8.77 -21.21 -0.88
CA ILE A 50 -8.54 -19.77 -0.67
C ILE A 50 -8.15 -19.51 0.80
N TYR A 51 -8.84 -20.12 1.76
CA TYR A 51 -8.48 -19.95 3.18
C TYR A 51 -7.09 -20.48 3.52
N GLU A 52 -6.70 -21.60 2.94
CA GLU A 52 -5.39 -22.19 3.14
C GLU A 52 -4.28 -21.32 2.54
N TYR A 53 -4.47 -20.86 1.30
CA TYR A 53 -3.55 -19.95 0.64
C TYR A 53 -3.30 -18.68 1.46
N LEU A 54 -4.36 -18.05 1.98
CA LEU A 54 -4.22 -16.82 2.77
C LEU A 54 -3.42 -17.03 4.05
N LYS A 55 -3.62 -18.18 4.73
CA LYS A 55 -2.83 -18.53 5.92
C LYS A 55 -1.36 -18.73 5.62
N GLN A 56 -1.04 -19.26 4.44
CA GLN A 56 0.35 -19.44 4.00
C GLN A 56 0.99 -18.09 3.62
N LYS A 57 0.21 -17.17 3.06
CA LYS A 57 0.70 -15.86 2.62
C LYS A 57 1.02 -14.91 3.78
N ASP A 58 0.06 -14.69 4.69
CA ASP A 58 0.21 -13.70 5.77
C ASP A 58 -0.14 -14.30 7.14
N GLU A 59 0.62 -13.93 8.17
CA GLU A 59 0.38 -14.37 9.55
C GLU A 59 -0.97 -13.90 10.13
N PHE A 60 -1.48 -12.77 9.63
CA PHE A 60 -2.80 -12.23 9.99
C PHE A 60 -3.92 -13.28 9.93
N PHE A 61 -3.87 -14.18 8.95
CA PHE A 61 -4.91 -15.19 8.73
C PHE A 61 -4.76 -16.45 9.60
N ARG A 62 -3.60 -16.62 10.26
CA ARG A 62 -3.29 -17.73 11.17
C ARG A 62 -3.74 -17.46 12.60
N GLY A 63 -4.02 -16.21 12.95
CA GLY A 63 -4.42 -15.80 14.29
C GLY A 63 -5.80 -16.31 14.74
N LYS A 64 -6.14 -16.05 16.01
CA LYS A 64 -7.42 -16.43 16.64
C LYS A 64 -8.63 -15.69 16.06
N TYR A 65 -8.41 -14.54 15.43
CA TYR A 65 -9.48 -13.76 14.82
C TYR A 65 -9.97 -14.43 13.53
N ILE A 66 -11.24 -14.84 13.49
CA ILE A 66 -11.87 -15.50 12.32
C ILE A 66 -12.75 -14.57 11.47
N GLY A 67 -12.91 -13.30 11.86
CA GLY A 67 -13.85 -12.38 11.20
C GLY A 67 -13.52 -12.11 9.74
N TRP A 68 -12.24 -12.23 9.35
CA TRP A 68 -11.79 -12.14 7.96
C TRP A 68 -12.47 -13.18 7.05
N LYS A 69 -12.84 -14.37 7.55
CA LYS A 69 -13.52 -15.40 6.75
C LYS A 69 -14.87 -14.91 6.22
N ASN A 70 -15.57 -14.08 6.99
CA ASN A 70 -16.83 -13.49 6.56
C ASN A 70 -16.60 -12.46 5.44
N SER A 71 -15.58 -11.63 5.59
CA SER A 71 -15.17 -10.69 4.54
C SER A 71 -14.80 -11.42 3.24
N ILE A 72 -14.09 -12.55 3.30
CA ILE A 72 -13.77 -13.35 2.10
C ILE A 72 -15.04 -13.86 1.40
N ARG A 73 -15.99 -14.45 2.14
CA ARG A 73 -17.25 -14.93 1.55
C ARG A 73 -18.06 -13.82 0.92
N HIS A 74 -18.09 -12.65 1.56
CA HIS A 74 -18.75 -11.45 1.03
C HIS A 74 -18.12 -10.98 -0.27
N ASN A 75 -16.78 -10.94 -0.37
CA ASN A 75 -16.07 -10.51 -1.57
C ASN A 75 -16.24 -11.50 -2.74
N LEU A 76 -16.31 -12.80 -2.45
CA LEU A 76 -16.64 -13.82 -3.46
C LEU A 76 -18.08 -13.70 -3.97
N SER A 77 -18.99 -13.25 -3.10
CA SER A 77 -20.42 -13.18 -3.39
C SER A 77 -20.75 -11.92 -4.19
N SER A 78 -20.73 -12.02 -5.52
CA SER A 78 -21.39 -11.18 -6.56
C SER A 78 -21.29 -9.64 -6.52
N ILE A 79 -20.90 -8.99 -5.42
CA ILE A 79 -21.05 -7.55 -5.19
C ILE A 79 -20.26 -6.70 -6.19
N PHE A 80 -19.13 -7.22 -6.69
CA PHE A 80 -18.30 -6.48 -7.64
C PHE A 80 -18.13 -7.16 -9.01
N GLY A 81 -18.61 -8.40 -9.15
CA GLY A 81 -18.46 -9.19 -10.39
C GLY A 81 -17.01 -9.58 -10.73
N TYR A 82 -16.08 -9.49 -9.77
CA TYR A 82 -14.69 -9.88 -9.95
C TYR A 82 -14.47 -11.40 -9.92
N PHE A 83 -15.37 -12.14 -9.27
CA PHE A 83 -15.29 -13.60 -9.16
C PHE A 83 -16.56 -14.24 -9.71
N LYS A 84 -16.37 -15.34 -10.45
CA LYS A 84 -17.47 -16.13 -11.01
C LYS A 84 -17.55 -17.47 -10.29
N LYS A 85 -18.76 -17.80 -9.84
CA LYS A 85 -19.11 -19.12 -9.33
C LYS A 85 -19.24 -20.08 -10.50
N LEU A 86 -18.47 -21.16 -10.49
CA LEU A 86 -18.56 -22.22 -11.50
C LEU A 86 -19.58 -23.28 -11.07
N PRO A 87 -20.29 -23.90 -12.04
CA PRO A 87 -21.14 -25.05 -11.76
C PRO A 87 -20.27 -26.18 -11.18
N LYS A 88 -20.81 -26.92 -10.22
CA LYS A 88 -20.15 -28.14 -9.74
C LYS A 88 -20.11 -29.11 -10.92
N ASN A 89 -18.93 -29.62 -11.27
CA ASN A 89 -18.84 -30.69 -12.26
C ASN A 89 -19.74 -31.83 -11.79
N SER A 90 -20.70 -32.23 -12.63
CA SER A 90 -21.68 -33.29 -12.36
C SER A 90 -21.03 -34.67 -12.16
N HIS A 91 -19.71 -34.78 -12.33
CA HIS A 91 -18.92 -36.00 -12.17
C HIS A 91 -18.50 -36.25 -10.70
N GLY A 92 -19.49 -36.48 -9.84
CA GLY A 92 -19.39 -37.45 -8.74
C GLY A 92 -18.61 -37.12 -7.47
N LYS A 93 -17.82 -36.04 -7.39
CA LYS A 93 -17.12 -35.70 -6.11
C LYS A 93 -17.98 -34.80 -5.22
N ILE A 94 -18.95 -35.42 -4.56
CA ILE A 94 -19.73 -34.87 -3.44
C ILE A 94 -18.74 -34.48 -2.33
N GLY A 95 -18.51 -33.18 -2.10
CA GLY A 95 -17.85 -32.74 -0.86
C GLY A 95 -17.17 -31.37 -0.86
N LYS A 96 -16.55 -30.92 -1.96
CA LYS A 96 -15.59 -29.77 -1.89
C LYS A 96 -16.16 -28.37 -2.15
N GLY A 97 -17.47 -28.17 -2.04
CA GLY A 97 -18.08 -26.85 -2.22
C GLY A 97 -18.12 -26.39 -3.69
N HIS A 98 -18.26 -25.09 -3.93
CA HIS A 98 -18.26 -24.50 -5.27
C HIS A 98 -16.87 -24.00 -5.65
N LEU A 99 -16.52 -24.12 -6.94
CA LEU A 99 -15.31 -23.54 -7.50
C LEU A 99 -15.55 -22.08 -7.88
N TRP A 100 -14.52 -21.27 -7.65
CA TRP A 100 -14.47 -19.85 -7.98
C TRP A 100 -13.35 -19.60 -8.98
N THR A 101 -13.58 -18.68 -9.91
CA THR A 101 -12.58 -18.25 -10.89
C THR A 101 -12.61 -16.72 -11.05
N CYS A 102 -11.49 -16.15 -11.49
CA CYS A 102 -11.38 -14.72 -11.74
C CYS A 102 -12.13 -14.34 -13.03
N SER A 103 -12.92 -13.26 -12.95
CA SER A 103 -13.57 -12.63 -14.09
C SER A 103 -12.56 -11.81 -14.89
N PRO A 104 -12.75 -11.60 -16.21
CA PRO A 104 -11.95 -10.64 -16.98
C PRO A 104 -11.87 -9.25 -16.34
N LYS A 105 -12.96 -8.81 -15.68
CA LYS A 105 -13.01 -7.53 -14.96
C LYS A 105 -11.94 -7.42 -13.87
N PHE A 106 -11.66 -8.53 -13.17
CA PHE A 106 -10.61 -8.57 -12.15
C PHE A 106 -9.23 -8.40 -12.79
N LYS A 107 -9.00 -9.04 -13.94
CA LYS A 107 -7.73 -8.92 -14.66
C LYS A 107 -7.45 -7.49 -15.07
N SER A 108 -8.45 -6.80 -15.63
CA SER A 108 -8.33 -5.38 -15.99
C SER A 108 -8.04 -4.49 -14.77
N PHE A 109 -8.73 -4.74 -13.65
CA PHE A 109 -8.49 -4.02 -12.40
C PHE A 109 -7.04 -4.16 -11.91
N ILE A 110 -6.49 -5.38 -11.91
CA ILE A 110 -5.10 -5.62 -11.51
C ILE A 110 -4.13 -4.97 -12.47
N GLU A 111 -4.35 -5.08 -13.78
CA GLU A 111 -3.49 -4.46 -14.79
C GLU A 111 -3.43 -2.93 -14.64
N GLU A 112 -4.59 -2.29 -14.44
CA GLU A 112 -4.67 -0.85 -14.19
C GLU A 112 -3.95 -0.46 -12.90
N LYS A 113 -4.15 -1.22 -11.81
CA LYS A 113 -3.44 -1.00 -10.55
C LYS A 113 -1.93 -1.08 -10.74
N HIS A 114 -1.43 -2.07 -11.48
CA HIS A 114 -0.01 -2.23 -11.78
C HIS A 114 0.54 -1.06 -12.60
N LYS A 115 -0.19 -0.61 -13.63
CA LYS A 115 0.18 0.57 -14.42
C LYS A 115 0.28 1.83 -13.55
N ASN A 116 -0.68 2.02 -12.65
CA ASN A 116 -0.69 3.15 -11.73
C ASN A 116 0.47 3.10 -10.72
N LEU A 117 0.84 1.92 -10.23
CA LEU A 117 2.03 1.76 -9.37
C LEU A 117 3.31 2.13 -10.13
N ILE A 118 3.45 1.70 -11.38
CA ILE A 118 4.62 1.99 -12.22
C ILE A 118 4.69 3.48 -12.58
N SER A 119 3.57 4.11 -12.94
CA SER A 119 3.52 5.54 -13.26
C SER A 119 3.80 6.42 -12.05
N SER A 120 3.28 6.04 -10.88
CA SER A 120 3.57 6.69 -9.59
C SER A 120 5.04 6.58 -9.21
N SER A 121 5.65 5.40 -9.45
CA SER A 121 7.07 5.18 -9.17
C SER A 121 7.96 5.99 -10.12
N LYS A 122 7.60 6.10 -11.41
CA LYS A 122 8.29 6.99 -12.37
C LYS A 122 8.23 8.47 -11.94
N GLN A 123 7.06 8.97 -11.54
CA GLN A 123 6.92 10.34 -11.04
C GLN A 123 7.71 10.60 -9.75
N LYS A 124 7.81 9.60 -8.86
CA LYS A 124 8.62 9.71 -7.65
C LYS A 124 10.12 9.75 -7.98
N THR A 125 10.60 8.94 -8.93
CA THR A 125 12.00 8.98 -9.38
C THR A 125 12.36 10.27 -10.09
N THR A 126 11.47 10.83 -10.91
CA THR A 126 11.74 12.12 -11.58
C THR A 126 11.75 13.27 -10.58
N LYS A 127 10.85 13.26 -9.58
CA LYS A 127 10.82 14.25 -8.50
C LYS A 127 12.09 14.21 -7.62
N ILE A 128 12.53 13.01 -7.23
CA ILE A 128 13.78 12.84 -6.44
C ILE A 128 14.99 13.32 -7.25
N LYS A 129 15.03 13.04 -8.57
CA LYS A 129 16.12 13.48 -9.43
C LYS A 129 16.14 15.01 -9.60
N SER A 130 14.98 15.65 -9.74
CA SER A 130 14.89 17.12 -9.81
C SER A 130 15.22 17.80 -8.49
N GLU A 131 14.79 17.24 -7.35
CA GLU A 131 15.14 17.76 -6.02
C GLU A 131 16.64 17.61 -5.75
N SER A 132 17.24 16.48 -6.15
CA SER A 132 18.69 16.27 -6.04
C SER A 132 19.49 17.23 -6.91
N PHE A 133 19.03 17.48 -8.14
CA PHE A 133 19.67 18.42 -9.07
C PHE A 133 19.58 19.88 -8.58
N ASN A 134 18.39 20.31 -8.11
CA ASN A 134 18.21 21.66 -7.57
C ASN A 134 19.08 21.90 -6.32
N LYS A 135 19.17 20.91 -5.43
CA LYS A 135 20.03 20.98 -4.24
C LYS A 135 21.52 21.10 -4.62
N GLN A 136 21.95 20.45 -5.69
CA GLN A 136 23.32 20.55 -6.18
C GLN A 136 23.63 21.94 -6.78
N ILE A 137 22.65 22.55 -7.47
CA ILE A 137 22.77 23.94 -7.95
C ILE A 137 22.90 24.91 -6.78
N GLU A 138 22.06 24.75 -5.75
CA GLU A 138 22.07 25.61 -4.57
C GLU A 138 23.40 25.52 -3.81
N LEU A 139 23.91 24.30 -3.61
CA LEU A 139 25.23 24.08 -2.99
C LEU A 139 26.37 24.74 -3.78
N ASN A 140 26.32 24.68 -5.12
CA ASN A 140 27.33 25.30 -5.96
C ASN A 140 27.28 26.83 -5.91
N LYS A 141 26.11 27.43 -5.72
CA LYS A 141 25.96 28.88 -5.54
C LYS A 141 26.55 29.33 -4.20
N GLU A 142 26.24 28.62 -3.11
CA GLU A 142 26.83 28.92 -1.79
C GLU A 142 28.37 28.86 -1.82
N LEU A 143 28.96 27.88 -2.53
CA LEU A 143 30.41 27.78 -2.67
C LEU A 143 31.02 28.94 -3.47
N GLN A 144 30.30 29.48 -4.46
CA GLN A 144 30.75 30.65 -5.22
C GLN A 144 30.70 31.92 -4.37
N ASP A 145 29.63 32.10 -3.60
CA ASP A 145 29.47 33.26 -2.70
C ASP A 145 30.54 33.26 -1.60
N GLN A 146 30.92 32.08 -1.09
CA GLN A 146 32.03 31.96 -0.14
C GLN A 146 33.39 32.36 -0.76
N GLN A 147 33.67 31.97 -2.01
CA GLN A 147 34.93 32.32 -2.69
C GLN A 147 35.01 33.81 -3.04
N GLN A 148 33.87 34.45 -3.34
CA GLN A 148 33.80 35.91 -3.53
C GLN A 148 34.13 36.64 -2.23
N ASN A 149 33.65 36.13 -1.09
CA ASN A 149 33.85 36.76 0.21
C ASN A 149 35.29 36.58 0.76
N THR A 150 35.97 35.47 0.44
CA THR A 150 37.39 35.28 0.81
C THR A 150 38.33 36.24 0.06
N ASN A 151 38.01 36.57 -1.20
CA ASN A 151 38.84 37.48 -2.01
C ASN A 151 38.76 38.97 -1.57
N LEU A 152 37.83 39.35 -0.69
CA LEU A 152 37.77 40.69 -0.10
C LEU A 152 38.66 40.86 1.14
N ILE A 153 39.10 39.77 1.78
CA ILE A 153 39.87 39.83 3.03
C ILE A 153 41.36 40.09 2.76
N ASP A 154 41.89 39.61 1.63
CA ASP A 154 43.32 39.72 1.30
C ASP A 154 43.75 41.10 0.76
N ASN A 155 42.81 41.97 0.37
CA ASN A 155 43.12 43.30 -0.19
C ASN A 155 43.12 44.44 0.84
N ASN A 156 42.85 44.18 2.13
CA ASN A 156 42.81 45.21 3.17
C ASN A 156 43.98 45.16 4.18
N ASN A 157 45.02 44.35 3.93
CA ASN A 157 46.24 44.30 4.75
C ASN A 157 47.50 44.73 3.97
N SER A 158 47.44 45.86 3.26
CA SER A 158 48.63 46.47 2.67
C SER A 158 48.58 47.99 2.72
N VAL A 159 48.36 48.56 3.91
CA VAL A 159 48.77 49.93 4.21
C VAL A 159 49.21 49.97 5.67
N ASP A 160 50.33 50.67 5.90
CA ASP A 160 50.93 51.05 7.20
C ASP A 160 51.94 50.10 7.85
N ASP A 161 53.16 50.14 7.32
CA ASP A 161 54.37 50.14 8.16
C ASP A 161 55.49 50.96 7.45
N LYS A 162 55.44 52.28 7.63
CA LYS A 162 56.59 53.17 7.46
C LYS A 162 56.63 54.15 8.63
N VAL A 163 57.38 53.78 9.67
CA VAL A 163 57.97 54.73 10.62
C VAL A 163 59.42 54.31 10.84
N PHE A 164 60.35 55.02 10.21
CA PHE A 164 61.63 55.46 10.77
C PHE A 164 62.18 56.60 9.91
#